data_AF-A0AAX1IA24-F1
#
_entry.id   AF-A0AAX1IA24-F1
#
_cell.length_a   1.000
_cell.length_b   1.000
_cell.length_c   1.000
_cell.angle_alpha   90.00
_cell.angle_beta   90.00
_cell.angle_gamma   90.00
#
_symmetry.space_group_name_H-M   'P 1'
#
loop_
_entity.id
_entity.type
_entity.pdbx_description
1 polymer ?
#
loop_
_entity_poly.entity_id
_entity_poly.type
_entity_poly.pdbx_seq_one_letter_code
_entity_poly.pdbx_strand_id
1 'polypeptide(L)'
;MENSFFGPKPVITARIINRSTLPLSEASWNAALYINGDVQPVATSKVRSDFRSIEGLKPEHHVTARFTVGFVKGDKAWTTLAIRQATSTRVELEMIPETAMDFTDKAYLSADLQKRIDFLENQLKQASEFEDV
;
A
#
# COMPACT_ATOMS: atom_id res chain seq x y z
N MET A 1 -1.16 -16.97 -21.25
CA MET A 1 -1.32 -15.90 -20.25
C MET A 1 -2.77 -15.46 -20.31
N GLU A 2 -3.57 -15.82 -19.31
CA GLU A 2 -5.00 -15.51 -19.29
C GLU A 2 -5.21 -13.99 -19.23
N ASN A 3 -5.79 -13.45 -20.30
CA ASN A 3 -6.35 -12.10 -20.29
C ASN A 3 -7.57 -12.13 -19.38
N SER A 4 -7.39 -11.74 -18.12
CA SER A 4 -8.52 -11.37 -17.26
C SER A 4 -9.37 -10.34 -18.00
N PHE A 5 -10.70 -10.47 -17.93
CA PHE A 5 -11.69 -9.56 -18.52
C PHE A 5 -11.44 -8.07 -18.19
N PHE A 6 -10.63 -7.78 -17.17
CA PHE A 6 -10.29 -6.44 -16.70
C PHE A 6 -8.91 -5.93 -17.15
N GLY A 7 -8.17 -6.67 -17.98
CA GLY A 7 -6.82 -6.32 -18.43
C GLY A 7 -5.70 -6.82 -17.49
N PRO A 8 -4.43 -6.47 -17.78
CA PRO A 8 -3.29 -6.90 -16.98
C PRO A 8 -3.35 -6.28 -15.58
N LYS A 9 -3.28 -7.13 -14.55
CA LYS A 9 -3.20 -6.69 -13.15
C LYS A 9 -1.74 -6.40 -12.81
N PRO A 10 -1.38 -5.16 -12.41
CA PRO A 10 -0.01 -4.85 -12.00
C PRO A 10 0.35 -5.67 -10.77
N VAL A 11 1.53 -6.29 -10.80
CA VAL A 11 2.07 -7.08 -9.68
C VAL A 11 3.39 -6.46 -9.24
N ILE A 12 3.51 -6.14 -7.96
CA ILE A 12 4.75 -5.71 -7.33
C ILE A 12 5.37 -6.92 -6.64
N THR A 13 6.65 -7.21 -6.92
CA THR A 13 7.41 -8.22 -6.16
C THR A 13 8.46 -7.49 -5.33
N ALA A 14 8.49 -7.74 -4.02
CA ALA A 14 9.43 -7.10 -3.12
C ALA A 14 9.99 -8.09 -2.10
N ARG A 15 11.26 -7.90 -1.73
CA ARG A 15 11.87 -8.57 -0.58
C ARG A 15 11.68 -7.71 0.65
N ILE A 16 10.91 -8.21 1.60
CA ILE A 16 10.64 -7.54 2.88
C ILE A 16 11.57 -8.16 3.92
N ILE A 17 12.24 -7.32 4.70
CA ILE A 17 13.07 -7.73 5.82
C ILE A 17 12.51 -7.06 7.08
N ASN A 18 12.18 -7.84 8.10
CA ASN A 18 11.76 -7.26 9.37
C ASN A 18 13.00 -6.90 10.20
N ARG A 19 13.39 -5.62 10.15
CA ARG A 19 14.49 -5.05 10.95
C ARG A 19 14.03 -4.55 12.33
N SER A 20 12.77 -4.77 12.68
CA SER A 20 12.26 -4.41 14.00
C SER A 20 12.48 -5.54 15.00
N THR A 21 12.35 -5.22 16.28
CA THR A 21 12.35 -6.22 17.37
C THR A 21 11.00 -6.92 17.53
N LEU A 22 9.98 -6.53 16.75
CA LEU A 22 8.60 -6.98 16.90
C LEU A 22 8.21 -7.95 15.78
N PRO A 23 7.63 -9.11 16.09
CA PRO A 23 7.16 -10.04 15.06
C PRO A 23 5.88 -9.54 14.37
N LEU A 24 5.79 -9.66 13.04
CA LEU A 24 4.63 -9.14 12.30
C LEU A 24 3.76 -10.28 11.75
N SER A 25 2.47 -10.32 12.10
CA SER A 25 1.50 -11.20 11.41
C SER A 25 1.03 -10.57 10.10
N GLU A 26 0.96 -9.24 10.07
CA GLU A 26 0.40 -8.47 8.98
C GLU A 26 0.93 -7.03 8.98
N ALA A 27 1.06 -6.44 7.78
CA ALA A 27 1.32 -5.01 7.63
C ALA A 27 0.78 -4.49 6.28
N SER A 28 0.33 -3.23 6.25
CA SER A 28 0.02 -2.52 5.01
C SER A 28 1.16 -1.59 4.57
N TRP A 29 1.16 -1.30 3.27
CA TRP A 29 2.19 -0.51 2.61
C TRP A 29 1.54 0.50 1.66
N ASN A 30 2.11 1.69 1.58
CA ASN A 30 1.85 2.62 0.49
C ASN A 30 2.82 2.31 -0.65
N ALA A 31 2.29 1.87 -1.78
CA ALA A 31 3.05 1.66 -3.00
C ALA A 31 2.98 2.93 -3.85
N ALA A 32 4.13 3.46 -4.26
CA ALA A 32 4.24 4.62 -5.12
C ALA A 32 4.97 4.23 -6.42
N LEU A 33 4.34 4.47 -7.56
CA LEU A 33 4.87 4.18 -8.89
C LEU A 33 5.48 5.45 -9.51
N TYR A 34 6.74 5.35 -9.90
CA TYR A 34 7.49 6.35 -10.64
C TYR A 34 7.81 5.80 -12.02
N ILE A 35 7.82 6.67 -13.03
CA ILE A 35 8.18 6.32 -14.40
C ILE A 35 9.29 7.24 -14.88
N ASN A 36 10.14 6.76 -15.80
CA ASN A 36 11.14 7.57 -16.51
C ASN A 36 12.11 8.39 -15.61
N GLY A 37 12.30 7.99 -14.35
CA GLY A 37 13.15 8.70 -13.38
C GLY A 37 12.49 9.93 -12.73
N ASP A 38 11.18 10.12 -12.89
CA ASP A 38 10.45 11.23 -12.29
C ASP A 38 10.48 11.19 -10.76
N VAL A 39 10.45 12.39 -10.15
CA VAL A 39 10.49 12.57 -8.69
C VAL A 39 9.09 12.43 -8.07
N GLN A 40 8.03 12.67 -8.84
CA GLN A 40 6.65 12.57 -8.38
C GLN A 40 6.06 11.21 -8.78
N PRO A 41 5.31 10.53 -7.89
CA PRO A 41 4.66 9.29 -8.26
C PRO A 41 3.49 9.58 -9.22
N VAL A 42 3.41 8.79 -10.30
CA VAL A 42 2.29 8.86 -11.26
C VAL A 42 1.07 8.06 -10.80
N ALA A 43 1.26 7.16 -9.84
CA ALA A 43 0.18 6.42 -9.20
C ALA A 43 0.59 5.97 -7.80
N THR A 44 -0.37 5.87 -6.89
CA THR A 44 -0.18 5.29 -5.57
C THR A 44 -1.23 4.22 -5.30
N SER A 45 -0.96 3.27 -4.41
CA SER A 45 -1.96 2.28 -3.98
C SER A 45 -1.60 1.70 -2.64
N LYS A 46 -2.61 1.40 -1.81
CA LYS A 46 -2.40 0.67 -0.55
C LYS A 46 -2.40 -0.82 -0.83
N VAL A 47 -1.32 -1.51 -0.46
CA VAL A 47 -1.19 -2.97 -0.57
C VAL A 47 -0.97 -3.60 0.81
N ARG A 48 -1.33 -4.87 0.96
CA ARG A 48 -1.30 -5.59 2.25
C ARG A 48 -0.42 -6.82 2.15
N SER A 49 0.41 -7.05 3.17
CA SER A 49 1.13 -8.32 3.37
C SER A 49 0.49 -9.09 4.52
N ASP A 50 0.14 -10.34 4.26
CA ASP A 50 -0.26 -11.30 5.30
C ASP A 50 0.85 -12.34 5.45
N PHE A 51 1.48 -12.35 6.64
CA PHE A 51 2.59 -13.24 6.96
C PHE A 51 2.14 -14.47 7.76
N ARG A 52 0.85 -14.63 8.07
CA ARG A 52 0.34 -15.76 8.86
C ARG A 52 0.60 -17.11 8.19
N SER A 53 0.65 -17.13 6.85
CA SER A 53 1.01 -18.32 6.07
C SER A 53 2.45 -18.82 6.29
N ILE A 54 3.32 -17.99 6.88
CA ILE A 54 4.72 -18.32 7.20
C ILE A 54 5.00 -18.23 8.71
N GLU A 55 3.99 -18.45 9.55
CA GLU A 55 4.07 -18.28 11.02
C GLU A 55 4.44 -16.85 11.46
N GLY A 56 4.19 -15.87 10.60
CA GLY A 56 4.54 -14.48 10.80
C GLY A 56 5.99 -14.14 10.44
N LEU A 57 6.23 -12.86 10.19
CA LEU A 57 7.53 -12.32 9.85
C LEU A 57 8.28 -11.96 11.14
N LYS A 58 9.09 -12.90 11.63
CA LYS A 58 9.92 -12.76 12.84
C LYS A 58 11.05 -11.72 12.64
N PRO A 59 11.64 -11.17 13.72
CA PRO A 59 12.78 -10.26 13.63
C PRO A 59 13.95 -10.85 12.82
N GLU A 60 14.61 -10.01 12.03
CA GLU A 60 15.70 -10.32 11.08
C GLU A 60 15.36 -11.33 9.97
N HIS A 61 14.12 -11.83 9.92
CA HIS A 61 13.67 -12.69 8.83
C HIS A 61 13.25 -11.87 7.62
N HIS A 62 13.25 -12.53 6.46
CA HIS A 62 12.84 -11.92 5.21
C HIS A 62 11.89 -12.83 4.43
N VAL A 63 11.07 -12.20 3.60
CA VAL A 63 10.12 -12.87 2.72
C VAL A 63 10.05 -12.14 1.40
N THR A 64 9.86 -12.89 0.31
CA THR A 64 9.51 -12.32 -0.99
C THR A 64 7.99 -12.26 -1.09
N ALA A 65 7.43 -11.05 -1.05
CA ALA A 65 6.00 -10.80 -1.17
C ALA A 65 5.64 -10.41 -2.60
N ARG A 66 4.42 -10.80 -3.03
CA ARG A 66 3.82 -10.39 -4.29
C ARG A 66 2.51 -9.66 -4.01
N PHE A 67 2.41 -8.42 -4.46
CA PHE A 67 1.23 -7.58 -4.28
C PHE A 67 0.53 -7.41 -5.61
N THR A 68 -0.76 -7.76 -5.67
CA THR A 68 -1.60 -7.38 -6.82
C THR A 68 -2.18 -6.00 -6.55
N VAL A 69 -1.92 -5.04 -7.44
CA VAL A 69 -2.42 -3.67 -7.29
C VAL A 69 -3.83 -3.58 -7.87
N GLY A 70 -4.79 -3.15 -7.06
CA GLY A 70 -6.21 -3.07 -7.40
C GLY A 70 -6.93 -4.42 -7.25
N PHE A 71 -7.76 -4.52 -6.20
CA PHE A 71 -8.39 -5.77 -5.74
C PHE A 71 -9.32 -6.44 -6.78
N VAL A 72 -9.95 -5.67 -7.69
CA VAL A 72 -10.93 -6.22 -8.66
C VAL A 72 -10.54 -5.98 -10.12
N LYS A 73 -10.19 -4.74 -10.51
CA LYS A 73 -10.01 -4.35 -11.92
C LYS A 73 -8.57 -3.96 -12.31
N GLY A 74 -7.60 -4.15 -11.41
CA GLY A 74 -6.37 -3.38 -11.46
C GLY A 74 -6.66 -1.92 -11.12
N ASP A 75 -5.75 -1.24 -10.45
CA ASP A 75 -5.91 0.19 -10.23
C ASP A 75 -5.76 0.89 -11.60
N LYS A 76 -6.79 1.62 -12.03
CA LYS A 76 -6.77 2.31 -13.33
C LYS A 76 -5.61 3.30 -13.40
N ALA A 77 -5.22 3.89 -12.27
CA ALA A 77 -4.06 4.77 -12.19
C ALA A 77 -2.76 4.04 -12.52
N TRP A 78 -2.68 2.72 -12.30
CA TRP A 78 -1.48 1.90 -12.53
C TRP A 78 -1.42 1.24 -13.91
N THR A 79 -2.44 1.42 -14.75
CA THR A 79 -2.54 0.75 -16.06
C THR A 79 -2.67 1.72 -17.24
N THR A 80 -2.40 3.01 -17.01
CA THR A 80 -2.49 4.09 -18.00
C THR A 80 -1.53 3.89 -19.17
N LEU A 81 -1.82 4.55 -20.30
CA LEU A 81 -0.96 4.49 -21.49
C LEU A 81 0.45 5.03 -21.19
N ALA A 82 0.55 6.09 -20.41
CA ALA A 82 1.82 6.68 -19.99
C ALA A 82 2.72 5.66 -19.27
N ILE A 83 2.14 4.85 -18.37
CA ILE A 83 2.88 3.79 -17.66
C ILE A 83 3.30 2.68 -18.62
N ARG A 84 2.42 2.28 -19.55
CA ARG A 84 2.74 1.22 -20.54
C ARG A 84 3.83 1.62 -21.53
N GLN A 85 3.94 2.92 -21.81
CA GLN A 85 4.94 3.48 -22.72
C GLN A 85 6.20 3.99 -22.00
N ALA A 86 6.26 3.86 -20.67
CA ALA A 86 7.42 4.27 -19.90
C ALA A 86 8.65 3.44 -20.27
N THR A 87 9.81 4.10 -20.39
CA THR A 87 11.09 3.43 -20.66
C THR A 87 11.64 2.75 -19.40
N SER A 88 11.26 3.24 -18.22
CA SER A 88 11.61 2.65 -16.93
C SER A 88 10.48 2.85 -15.93
N THR A 89 10.37 1.91 -14.99
CA THR A 89 9.43 1.96 -13.87
C THR A 89 10.18 1.68 -12.57
N ARG A 90 9.82 2.39 -11.51
CA ARG A 90 10.31 2.17 -10.15
C ARG A 90 9.12 2.19 -9.22
N VAL A 91 9.06 1.20 -8.32
CA VAL A 91 8.06 1.18 -7.26
C VAL A 91 8.78 1.33 -5.93
N GLU A 92 8.31 2.27 -5.11
CA GLU A 92 8.72 2.41 -3.73
C GLU A 92 7.61 1.90 -2.83
N LEU A 93 7.97 1.13 -1.80
CA LEU A 93 7.05 0.61 -0.79
C LEU A 93 7.41 1.22 0.55
N GLU A 94 6.46 1.95 1.13
CA GLU A 94 6.59 2.53 2.46
C GLU A 94 5.63 1.81 3.42
N MET A 95 6.14 1.31 4.55
CA MET A 95 5.30 0.65 5.55
C MET A 95 4.36 1.67 6.20
N ILE A 96 3.12 1.26 6.50
CA ILE A 96 2.17 2.04 7.31
C ILE A 96 2.18 1.46 8.73
N PRO A 97 2.95 2.02 9.69
CA PRO A 97 3.22 1.38 10.98
C PRO A 97 1.97 1.10 11.82
N GLU A 98 0.94 1.94 11.70
CA GLU A 98 -0.34 1.81 12.42
C GLU A 98 -1.15 0.59 11.99
N THR A 99 -0.76 -0.05 10.89
CA THR A 99 -1.41 -1.27 10.39
C THR A 99 -0.64 -2.55 10.74
N ALA A 100 0.51 -2.43 11.41
CA ALA A 100 1.32 -3.56 11.82
C ALA A 100 0.64 -4.32 12.97
N MET A 101 0.39 -5.62 12.78
CA MET A 101 -0.24 -6.48 13.77
C MET A 101 0.73 -7.53 14.33
N ASP A 102 0.53 -7.87 15.61
CA ASP A 102 1.18 -9.00 16.27
C ASP A 102 0.48 -10.33 15.96
N PHE A 103 1.01 -11.43 16.50
CA PHE A 103 0.46 -12.78 16.25
C PHE A 103 -0.88 -13.05 16.96
N THR A 104 -1.37 -12.12 17.76
CA THR A 104 -2.69 -12.15 18.41
C THR A 104 -3.70 -11.23 17.74
N ASP A 105 -3.39 -10.78 16.51
CA ASP A 105 -4.16 -9.82 15.72
C ASP A 105 -4.35 -8.45 16.42
N LYS A 106 -3.42 -8.07 17.30
CA LYS A 106 -3.40 -6.74 17.93
C LYS A 106 -2.44 -5.82 17.20
N ALA A 107 -2.89 -4.59 16.94
CA ALA A 107 -2.03 -3.55 16.40
C ALA A 107 -0.94 -3.15 17.41
N TYR A 108 0.30 -3.02 16.95
CA TYR A 108 1.41 -2.55 17.80
C TYR A 108 1.27 -1.09 18.20
N LEU A 109 0.80 -0.28 17.26
CA LEU A 109 0.45 1.11 17.49
C LEU A 109 -1.06 1.19 17.48
N SER A 110 -1.66 1.57 18.60
CA SER A 110 -3.04 2.01 18.59
C SER A 110 -3.10 3.27 17.73
N ALA A 111 -3.74 3.18 16.57
CA ALA A 111 -4.09 4.38 15.83
C ALA A 111 -4.85 5.30 16.81
N ASP A 112 -4.38 6.54 16.96
CA ASP A 112 -5.13 7.58 17.67
C ASP A 112 -6.31 7.97 16.76
N LEU A 113 -7.31 7.08 16.74
CA LEU A 113 -8.47 7.19 15.87
C LEU A 113 -9.21 8.51 16.12
N GLN A 114 -9.08 9.08 17.33
CA GLN A 114 -9.62 10.39 17.67
C GLN A 114 -9.00 11.49 16.81
N LYS A 115 -7.67 11.56 16.70
CA LYS A 115 -7.02 12.54 15.80
C LYS A 115 -7.42 12.37 14.34
N ARG A 116 -7.67 11.13 13.90
CA ARG A 116 -8.13 10.87 12.54
C ARG A 116 -9.58 11.31 12.33
N ILE A 117 -10.43 11.11 13.33
CA ILE A 117 -11.81 11.63 13.36
C ILE A 117 -11.77 13.16 13.31
N ASP A 118 -11.03 13.81 14.21
CA ASP A 118 -10.93 15.26 14.29
C ASP A 118 -10.40 15.86 12.96
N PHE A 119 -9.44 15.19 12.31
CA PHE A 119 -8.95 15.60 10.99
C PHE A 119 -10.02 15.47 9.90
N LEU A 120 -10.75 14.34 9.85
CA LEU A 120 -11.81 14.11 8.86
C LEU A 120 -13.00 15.06 9.08
N GLU A 121 -13.37 15.33 10.33
CA GLU A 121 -14.41 16.30 10.69
C GLU A 121 -14.01 17.71 10.24
N ASN A 122 -12.76 18.11 10.43
CA ASN A 122 -12.27 19.39 9.93
C ASN A 122 -12.25 19.48 8.41
N GLN A 123 -11.91 18.39 7.70
CA GLN A 123 -11.99 18.35 6.24
C GLN A 123 -13.43 18.44 5.73
N LEU A 124 -14.38 17.76 6.38
CA LEU A 124 -15.79 17.84 6.04
C LEU A 124 -16.34 19.25 6.27
N LYS A 125 -15.98 19.88 7.39
CA LYS A 125 -16.38 21.26 7.69
C LYS A 125 -15.85 22.24 6.64
N GLN A 126 -14.57 22.14 6.29
CA GLN A 126 -13.99 22.96 5.23
C GLN A 126 -14.68 22.72 3.89
N ALA A 127 -14.95 21.46 3.53
CA ALA A 127 -15.66 21.14 2.29
C ALA A 127 -17.09 21.71 2.26
N SER A 128 -17.81 21.71 3.38
CA SER A 128 -19.14 22.33 3.48
C SER A 128 -19.12 23.85 3.34
N GLU A 129 -18.02 24.51 3.73
CA GLU A 129 -17.84 25.96 3.54
C GLU A 129 -17.58 26.33 2.06
N PHE A 130 -17.19 25.37 1.22
CA PHE A 130 -17.00 25.55 -0.23
C PHE A 130 -18.22 25.13 -1.07
N GLU A 131 -19.27 24.58 -0.46
CA GLU A 131 -20.50 24.15 -1.17
C GLU A 131 -21.47 25.33 -1.42
N ASP A 132 -21.27 26.46 -0.72
CA ASP A 132 -22.09 27.68 -0.81
C ASP A 132 -21.50 28.78 -1.74
N VAL A 133 -20.60 28.42 -2.69
CA VAL A 133 -20.03 29.36 -3.70
C VAL A 133 -20.42 28.97 -5.12
#